data_AF-A0A8T3XRC4-F1
#
_entry.id   AF-A0A8T3XRC4-F1
#
_cell.length_a   1.000
_cell.length_b   1.000
_cell.length_c   1.000
_cell.angle_alpha   90.00
_cell.angle_beta   90.00
_cell.angle_gamma   90.00
#
_symmetry.space_group_name_H-M   'P 1'
#
loop_
_entity.id
_entity.type
_entity.pdbx_description
1 polymer ?
#
loop_
_entity_poly.entity_id
_entity_poly.type
_entity_poly.pdbx_seq_one_letter_code
_entity_poly.pdbx_strand_id
1 'polypeptide(L)'
;MPKTYRIQTKHHIYFIYQRYAELKRNGIHVSDNKSLSQLLRVRDYVLKQNRKSAKPLFTAIRIHYALNILESHGVTSFLRFCERTREKKGIGIRDLFETDENFMRAISLAKNAQKIGIEHSKIAKLKEIIQSVTGKALVFTSYRDSVEILHQKLTEMGISAGFLIGKAGEAGLKQKKQIETVRKFRDGEYKVLIATRVGEEGLDISEVNLVVFYDNVPSSIRYIQRKGRTGRKDSGKLIVLIAKDTIDETYYWIGKRKISAAQGMGDKISKELHLQESPSVLDAYF
;
A
#
# COMPACT_ATOMS: atom_id res chain seq x y z
N MET A 1 -15.28 -2.66 -9.53
CA MET A 1 -16.05 -2.77 -8.28
C MET A 1 -17.54 -2.81 -8.62
N PRO A 2 -18.35 -3.67 -7.99
CA PRO A 2 -19.80 -3.58 -8.15
C PRO A 2 -20.29 -2.21 -7.67
N LYS A 3 -21.24 -1.62 -8.40
CA LYS A 3 -21.81 -0.27 -8.18
C LYS A 3 -22.34 -0.05 -6.75
N THR A 4 -22.55 -1.11 -5.98
CA THR A 4 -22.95 -1.11 -4.57
C THR A 4 -21.91 -0.49 -3.62
N TYR A 5 -20.61 -0.56 -3.92
CA TYR A 5 -19.58 0.14 -3.11
C TYR A 5 -19.63 1.66 -3.26
N ARG A 6 -20.12 2.15 -4.40
CA ARG A 6 -20.04 3.55 -4.84
C ARG A 6 -20.98 4.51 -4.11
N ILE A 7 -22.05 4.00 -3.50
CA ILE A 7 -23.03 4.81 -2.77
C ILE A 7 -22.65 4.91 -1.28
N GLN A 8 -21.83 3.99 -0.77
CA GLN A 8 -21.38 4.02 0.62
C GLN A 8 -20.13 4.90 0.84
N THR A 9 -19.16 4.94 -0.07
CA THR A 9 -17.94 5.78 0.09
C THR A 9 -18.23 7.28 0.20
N LYS A 10 -19.26 7.81 -0.49
CA LYS A 10 -19.65 9.23 -0.35
C LYS A 10 -20.24 9.57 1.03
N HIS A 11 -20.88 8.62 1.72
CA HIS A 11 -21.31 8.80 3.11
C HIS A 11 -20.16 8.58 4.12
N HIS A 12 -19.13 7.81 3.79
CA HIS A 12 -17.97 7.54 4.65
C HIS A 12 -16.96 8.70 4.72
N ILE A 13 -16.92 9.53 3.67
CA ILE A 13 -16.23 10.82 3.68
C ILE A 13 -16.71 11.69 4.86
N TYR A 14 -17.95 11.54 5.35
CA TYR A 14 -18.45 12.31 6.50
C TYR A 14 -17.74 12.03 7.84
N PHE A 15 -17.23 10.80 8.06
CA PHE A 15 -16.66 10.38 9.35
C PHE A 15 -15.42 11.16 9.74
N ILE A 16 -14.60 11.44 8.73
CA ILE A 16 -13.38 12.20 8.92
C ILE A 16 -13.69 13.69 9.12
N TYR A 17 -14.80 14.19 8.55
CA TYR A 17 -15.18 15.60 8.66
C TYR A 17 -15.51 15.97 10.10
N GLN A 18 -16.19 15.09 10.83
CA GLN A 18 -16.51 15.34 12.24
C GLN A 18 -15.25 15.53 13.08
N ARG A 19 -14.23 14.67 12.87
CA ARG A 19 -12.96 14.78 13.60
C ARG A 19 -12.17 16.03 13.20
N TYR A 20 -12.15 16.37 11.91
CA TYR A 20 -11.51 17.61 11.46
C TYR A 20 -12.24 18.85 11.97
N ALA A 21 -13.58 18.84 12.05
CA ALA A 21 -14.37 19.92 12.62
C ALA A 21 -14.10 20.07 14.12
N GLU A 22 -14.00 18.97 14.86
CA GLU A 22 -13.62 18.97 16.28
C GLU A 22 -12.20 19.52 16.49
N LEU A 23 -11.23 19.13 15.65
CA LEU A 23 -9.87 19.67 15.68
C LEU A 23 -9.86 21.18 15.43
N LYS A 24 -10.59 21.68 14.43
CA LYS A 24 -10.72 23.10 14.15
C LYS A 24 -11.37 23.87 15.32
N ARG A 25 -12.47 23.34 15.89
CA ARG A 25 -13.10 23.91 17.09
C ARG A 25 -12.15 23.99 18.28
N ASN A 26 -11.22 23.03 18.38
CA ASN A 26 -10.21 23.03 19.43
C ASN A 26 -8.99 23.93 19.14
N GLY A 27 -9.00 24.69 18.03
CA GLY A 27 -7.93 25.62 17.64
C GLY A 27 -6.79 24.98 16.85
N ILE A 28 -6.96 23.74 16.36
CA ILE A 28 -5.95 23.08 15.51
C ILE A 28 -6.15 23.48 14.06
N HIS A 29 -5.14 24.11 13.48
CA HIS A 29 -5.13 24.55 12.09
C HIS A 29 -4.83 23.37 11.16
N VAL A 30 -5.90 22.75 10.63
CA VAL A 30 -5.85 21.71 9.60
C VAL A 30 -6.58 22.20 8.35
N SER A 31 -6.01 21.96 7.18
CA SER A 31 -6.60 22.45 5.93
C SER A 31 -7.76 21.57 5.44
N ASP A 32 -8.56 22.09 4.51
CA ASP A 32 -9.75 21.40 4.00
C ASP A 32 -9.47 20.19 3.12
N ASN A 33 -8.23 20.03 2.65
CA ASN A 33 -7.78 18.87 1.88
C ASN A 33 -7.65 17.60 2.72
N LYS A 34 -7.86 17.69 4.05
CA LYS A 34 -7.95 16.59 5.01
C LYS A 34 -6.87 15.52 4.81
N SER A 35 -5.60 15.92 4.75
CA SER A 35 -4.52 14.95 4.55
C SER A 35 -4.07 14.27 5.86
N LEU A 36 -3.76 12.98 5.78
CA LEU A 36 -3.11 12.24 6.88
C LEU A 36 -1.78 12.91 7.29
N SER A 37 -1.01 13.39 6.32
CA SER A 37 0.26 14.07 6.57
C SER A 37 0.12 15.32 7.45
N GLN A 38 -0.98 16.07 7.33
CA GLN A 38 -1.27 17.21 8.20
C GLN A 38 -1.52 16.78 9.64
N LEU A 39 -2.32 15.73 9.85
CA LEU A 39 -2.59 15.18 11.18
C LEU A 39 -1.32 14.69 11.86
N LEU A 40 -0.44 14.02 11.11
CA LEU A 40 0.83 13.55 11.65
C LEU A 40 1.75 14.70 12.06
N ARG A 41 1.77 15.82 11.32
CA ARG A 41 2.57 17.00 11.66
C ARG A 41 2.13 17.70 12.94
N VAL A 42 0.83 17.75 13.22
CA VAL A 42 0.30 18.43 14.42
C VAL A 42 0.31 17.54 15.67
N ARG A 43 0.72 16.28 15.55
CA ARG A 43 0.66 15.28 16.64
C ARG A 43 1.43 15.70 17.88
N ASP A 44 2.67 16.12 17.71
CA ASP A 44 3.54 16.42 18.85
C ASP A 44 3.08 17.72 19.55
N TYR A 45 2.60 18.70 18.77
CA TYR A 45 1.96 19.90 19.31
C TYR A 45 0.70 19.55 20.11
N VAL A 46 -0.19 18.72 19.57
CA VAL A 46 -1.42 18.30 20.26
C VAL A 46 -1.13 17.57 21.56
N LEU A 47 -0.15 16.67 21.59
CA LEU A 47 0.23 15.95 22.81
C LEU A 47 0.83 16.85 23.90
N LYS A 48 1.61 17.87 23.50
CA LYS A 48 2.32 18.76 24.43
C LYS A 48 1.50 19.96 24.87
N GLN A 49 0.77 20.59 23.95
CA GLN A 49 0.18 21.91 24.13
C GLN A 49 -1.35 21.95 23.98
N ASN A 50 -1.99 20.94 23.39
CA ASN A 50 -3.45 20.95 23.17
C ASN A 50 -4.07 19.56 23.39
N ARG A 51 -4.00 19.08 24.64
CA ARG A 51 -4.41 17.71 24.99
C ARG A 51 -5.89 17.40 24.72
N LYS A 52 -6.77 18.40 24.77
CA LYS A 52 -8.20 18.24 24.40
C LYS A 52 -8.38 17.75 22.95
N SER A 53 -7.41 18.02 22.08
CA SER A 53 -7.41 17.58 20.68
C SER A 53 -6.83 16.19 20.46
N ALA A 54 -6.27 15.54 21.49
CA ALA A 54 -5.59 14.26 21.31
C ALA A 54 -6.56 13.18 20.81
N LYS A 55 -7.72 13.03 21.45
CA LYS A 55 -8.74 12.05 21.04
C LYS A 55 -9.22 12.24 19.59
N PRO A 56 -9.69 13.42 19.16
CA PRO A 56 -10.10 13.62 17.76
C PRO A 56 -8.94 13.46 16.76
N LEU A 57 -7.71 13.84 17.14
CA LEU A 57 -6.54 13.65 16.27
C LEU A 57 -6.25 12.16 16.03
N PHE A 58 -6.12 11.40 17.11
CA PHE A 58 -5.70 10.01 17.06
C PHE A 58 -6.78 9.09 16.48
N THR A 59 -8.06 9.44 16.64
CA THR A 59 -9.17 8.77 15.93
C THR A 59 -9.15 9.11 14.44
N ALA A 60 -8.97 10.39 14.05
CA ALA A 60 -8.85 10.78 12.64
C ALA A 60 -7.70 10.09 11.91
N ILE A 61 -6.53 9.98 12.55
CA ILE A 61 -5.37 9.26 11.99
C ILE A 61 -5.71 7.78 11.74
N ARG A 62 -6.39 7.12 12.68
CA ARG A 62 -6.78 5.70 12.53
C ARG A 62 -7.82 5.51 11.44
N ILE A 63 -8.80 6.41 11.34
CA ILE A 63 -9.81 6.40 10.28
C ILE A 63 -9.13 6.55 8.91
N HIS A 64 -8.15 7.46 8.76
CA HIS A 64 -7.35 7.57 7.54
C HIS A 64 -6.66 6.26 7.16
N TYR A 65 -5.99 5.61 8.11
CA TYR A 65 -5.34 4.33 7.83
C TYR A 65 -6.36 3.24 7.45
N ALA A 66 -7.47 3.16 8.18
CA ALA A 66 -8.56 2.24 7.89
C ALA A 66 -9.13 2.43 6.47
N LEU A 67 -9.43 3.67 6.09
CA LEU A 67 -9.96 4.01 4.76
C LEU A 67 -8.96 3.65 3.66
N ASN A 68 -7.70 4.04 3.80
CA ASN A 68 -6.66 3.72 2.81
C ASN A 68 -6.52 2.21 2.60
N ILE A 69 -6.55 1.44 3.69
CA ILE A 69 -6.48 -0.03 3.63
C ILE A 69 -7.73 -0.61 2.97
N LEU A 70 -8.92 -0.15 3.34
CA LEU A 70 -10.17 -0.63 2.76
C LEU A 70 -10.22 -0.35 1.24
N GLU A 71 -9.88 0.87 0.85
CA GLU A 71 -9.90 1.33 -0.54
C GLU A 71 -8.84 0.70 -1.44
N SER A 72 -7.67 0.36 -0.88
CA SER A 72 -6.53 -0.13 -1.68
C SER A 72 -6.28 -1.63 -1.51
N HIS A 73 -6.75 -2.25 -0.42
CA HIS A 73 -6.45 -3.64 -0.07
C HIS A 73 -7.68 -4.48 0.32
N GLY A 74 -8.85 -3.88 0.42
CA GLY A 74 -10.11 -4.60 0.62
C GLY A 74 -10.52 -4.87 2.05
N VAL A 75 -11.61 -5.63 2.18
CA VAL A 75 -12.35 -5.80 3.42
C VAL A 75 -11.60 -6.67 4.43
N THR A 76 -10.93 -7.74 3.98
CA THR A 76 -10.18 -8.61 4.90
C THR A 76 -8.99 -7.86 5.50
N SER A 77 -8.27 -7.07 4.69
CA SER A 77 -7.16 -6.23 5.16
C SER A 77 -7.65 -5.19 6.18
N PHE A 78 -8.80 -4.55 5.91
CA PHE A 78 -9.41 -3.58 6.82
C PHE A 78 -9.82 -4.21 8.16
N LEU A 79 -10.41 -5.41 8.14
CA LEU A 79 -10.83 -6.11 9.36
C LEU A 79 -9.62 -6.52 10.21
N ARG A 80 -8.56 -7.07 9.60
CA ARG A 80 -7.30 -7.39 10.31
C ARG A 80 -6.65 -6.14 10.93
N PHE A 81 -6.69 -5.01 10.21
CA PHE A 81 -6.25 -3.73 10.78
C PHE A 81 -7.08 -3.33 12.00
N CYS A 82 -8.40 -3.48 11.94
CA CYS A 82 -9.31 -3.16 13.04
C CYS A 82 -9.05 -4.03 14.27
N GLU A 83 -8.94 -5.35 14.09
CA GLU A 83 -8.68 -6.31 15.17
C GLU A 83 -7.39 -5.97 15.92
N ARG A 84 -6.26 -5.86 15.21
CA ARG A 84 -4.99 -5.50 15.86
C ARG A 84 -4.96 -4.11 16.47
N THR A 85 -5.71 -3.17 15.91
CA THR A 85 -5.74 -1.80 16.45
C THR A 85 -6.55 -1.76 17.73
N ARG A 86 -7.61 -2.56 17.83
CA ARG A 86 -8.45 -2.70 19.03
C ARG A 86 -7.69 -3.29 20.21
N GLU A 87 -6.78 -4.24 19.98
CA GLU A 87 -5.97 -4.87 21.03
C GLU A 87 -4.90 -3.94 21.64
N LYS A 88 -4.55 -2.86 20.95
CA LYS A 88 -3.52 -1.92 21.42
C LYS A 88 -4.07 -1.00 22.50
N LYS A 89 -3.18 -0.56 23.40
CA LYS A 89 -3.43 0.57 24.30
C LYS A 89 -3.09 1.87 23.58
N GLY A 90 -3.97 2.88 23.67
CA GLY A 90 -3.74 4.17 23.04
C GLY A 90 -4.94 5.11 23.06
N ILE A 91 -4.64 6.40 22.92
CA ILE A 91 -5.65 7.47 22.93
C ILE A 91 -6.64 7.26 21.78
N GLY A 92 -7.94 7.30 22.10
CA GLY A 92 -9.03 7.22 21.13
C GLY A 92 -9.38 5.82 20.63
N ILE A 93 -8.74 4.75 21.12
CA ILE A 93 -9.01 3.39 20.63
C ILE A 93 -10.41 2.94 21.08
N ARG A 94 -10.68 2.93 22.39
CA ARG A 94 -12.01 2.55 22.91
C ARG A 94 -13.11 3.40 22.29
N ASP A 95 -12.87 4.71 22.18
CA ASP A 95 -13.82 5.62 21.58
C ASP A 95 -14.16 5.25 20.12
N LEU A 96 -13.15 4.86 19.34
CA LEU A 96 -13.35 4.49 17.94
C LEU A 96 -14.02 3.12 17.78
N PHE A 97 -13.71 2.15 18.63
CA PHE A 97 -14.14 0.76 18.45
C PHE A 97 -15.35 0.34 19.31
N GLU A 98 -15.70 1.11 20.34
CA GLU A 98 -16.78 0.81 21.29
C GLU A 98 -17.88 1.88 21.29
N THR A 99 -17.56 3.14 20.96
CA THR A 99 -18.53 4.27 21.06
C THR A 99 -18.91 4.90 19.72
N ASP A 100 -18.03 4.85 18.73
CA ASP A 100 -18.26 5.49 17.43
C ASP A 100 -19.19 4.60 16.58
N GLU A 101 -20.49 4.90 16.62
CA GLU A 101 -21.54 4.13 15.93
C GLU A 101 -21.25 3.96 14.44
N ASN A 102 -20.70 4.99 13.81
CA ASN A 102 -20.39 4.99 12.39
C ASN A 102 -19.24 4.03 12.07
N PHE A 103 -18.16 4.10 12.84
CA PHE A 103 -17.03 3.21 12.66
C PHE A 103 -17.39 1.75 12.98
N MET A 104 -18.19 1.52 14.03
CA MET A 104 -18.74 0.20 14.35
C MET A 104 -19.63 -0.34 13.23
N ARG A 105 -20.48 0.51 12.63
CA ARG A 105 -21.29 0.14 11.46
C ARG A 105 -20.42 -0.22 10.25
N ALA A 106 -19.35 0.51 9.99
CA ALA A 106 -18.40 0.20 8.91
C ALA A 106 -17.74 -1.17 9.11
N ILE A 107 -17.32 -1.51 10.35
CA ILE A 107 -16.81 -2.85 10.69
C ILE A 107 -17.86 -3.93 10.43
N SER A 108 -19.11 -3.70 10.85
CA SER A 108 -20.21 -4.65 10.63
C SER A 108 -20.47 -4.92 9.14
N LEU A 109 -20.53 -3.85 8.33
CA LEU A 109 -20.67 -3.95 6.87
C LEU A 109 -19.52 -4.71 6.23
N ALA A 110 -18.27 -4.44 6.65
CA ALA A 110 -17.10 -5.16 6.14
C ALA A 110 -17.13 -6.64 6.51
N LYS A 111 -17.54 -7.01 7.74
CA LYS A 111 -17.73 -8.41 8.14
C LYS A 111 -18.77 -9.11 7.27
N ASN A 112 -19.90 -8.45 7.01
CA ASN A 112 -20.93 -9.03 6.14
C ASN A 112 -20.43 -9.21 4.71
N ALA A 113 -19.72 -8.22 4.15
CA ALA A 113 -19.11 -8.32 2.83
C ALA A 113 -18.09 -9.47 2.74
N GLN A 114 -17.26 -9.65 3.77
CA GLN A 114 -16.31 -10.75 3.85
C GLN A 114 -17.01 -12.12 3.91
N LYS A 115 -18.09 -12.26 4.70
CA LYS A 115 -18.85 -13.51 4.81
C LYS A 115 -19.44 -13.98 3.49
N ILE A 116 -19.87 -13.05 2.63
CA ILE A 116 -20.38 -13.36 1.29
C ILE A 116 -19.27 -13.42 0.23
N GLY A 117 -18.00 -13.47 0.65
CA GLY A 117 -16.85 -13.67 -0.22
C GLY A 117 -16.43 -12.45 -1.04
N ILE A 118 -16.92 -11.25 -0.73
CA ILE A 118 -16.47 -10.05 -1.45
C ILE A 118 -15.07 -9.67 -0.98
N GLU A 119 -14.19 -9.42 -1.94
CA GLU A 119 -12.85 -8.91 -1.70
C GLU A 119 -12.45 -7.85 -2.74
N HIS A 120 -11.29 -7.20 -2.53
CA HIS A 120 -10.80 -6.17 -3.43
C HIS A 120 -10.62 -6.66 -4.88
N SER A 121 -11.12 -5.89 -5.86
CA SER A 121 -11.08 -6.26 -7.27
C SER A 121 -9.66 -6.33 -7.86
N LYS A 122 -8.67 -5.70 -7.22
CA LYS A 122 -7.25 -5.82 -7.63
C LYS A 122 -6.74 -7.26 -7.53
N ILE A 123 -7.28 -8.11 -6.66
CA ILE A 123 -6.83 -9.51 -6.56
C ILE A 123 -7.15 -10.28 -7.84
N ALA A 124 -8.38 -10.16 -8.35
CA ALA A 124 -8.77 -10.78 -9.61
C ALA A 124 -7.94 -10.23 -10.79
N LYS A 125 -7.69 -8.92 -10.82
CA LYS A 125 -6.86 -8.30 -11.87
C LYS A 125 -5.40 -8.74 -11.80
N LEU A 126 -4.86 -8.89 -10.59
CA LEU A 126 -3.51 -9.41 -10.36
C LEU A 126 -3.37 -10.83 -10.91
N LYS A 127 -4.35 -11.70 -10.66
CA LYS A 127 -4.40 -13.06 -11.22
C LYS A 127 -4.31 -13.01 -12.75
N GLU A 128 -5.16 -12.22 -13.40
CA GLU A 128 -5.20 -12.07 -14.86
C GLU A 128 -3.82 -11.65 -15.42
N ILE A 129 -3.20 -10.65 -14.79
CA ILE A 129 -1.87 -10.15 -15.18
C ILE A 129 -0.79 -11.23 -15.02
N ILE A 130 -0.78 -11.96 -13.90
CA ILE A 130 0.17 -13.05 -13.66
C ILE A 130 0.00 -14.19 -14.67
N GLN A 131 -1.24 -14.48 -15.07
CA GLN A 131 -1.54 -15.51 -16.08
C GLN A 131 -1.16 -15.07 -17.49
N SER A 132 -1.13 -13.76 -17.78
CA SER A 132 -0.70 -13.22 -19.07
C SER A 132 0.81 -13.36 -19.35
N VAL A 133 1.59 -13.75 -18.34
CA VAL A 133 3.03 -14.00 -18.47
C VAL A 133 3.36 -15.47 -18.21
N THR A 134 4.24 -16.02 -19.04
CA THR A 134 4.69 -17.42 -18.94
C THR A 134 5.68 -17.62 -17.79
N GLY A 135 6.46 -16.59 -17.46
CA GLY A 135 7.53 -16.67 -16.46
C GLY A 135 7.15 -16.23 -15.04
N LYS A 136 8.18 -15.89 -14.27
CA LYS A 136 8.08 -15.58 -12.84
C LYS A 136 7.68 -14.14 -12.58
N ALA A 137 6.86 -13.93 -11.54
CA ALA A 137 6.38 -12.61 -11.15
C ALA A 137 6.79 -12.24 -9.72
N LEU A 138 7.20 -10.99 -9.52
CA LEU A 138 7.46 -10.40 -8.22
C LEU A 138 6.38 -9.37 -7.91
N VAL A 139 5.64 -9.57 -6.82
CA VAL A 139 4.54 -8.68 -6.40
C VAL A 139 4.94 -7.95 -5.14
N PHE A 140 4.97 -6.63 -5.20
CA PHE A 140 5.25 -5.78 -4.05
C PHE A 140 3.98 -5.18 -3.47
N THR A 141 3.91 -5.12 -2.14
CA THR A 141 2.86 -4.42 -1.39
C THR A 141 3.44 -3.76 -0.15
N SER A 142 2.89 -2.64 0.29
CA SER A 142 3.40 -1.91 1.46
C SER A 142 3.02 -2.56 2.79
N TYR A 143 1.88 -3.26 2.82
CA TYR A 143 1.29 -3.82 4.04
C TYR A 143 1.57 -5.32 4.19
N ARG A 144 1.99 -5.73 5.40
CA ARG A 144 2.27 -7.14 5.75
C ARG A 144 1.04 -8.02 5.59
N ASP A 145 -0.13 -7.57 6.03
CA ASP A 145 -1.37 -8.33 5.91
C ASP A 145 -1.73 -8.62 4.48
N SER A 146 -1.50 -7.65 3.61
CA SER A 146 -1.78 -7.80 2.19
C SER A 146 -0.87 -8.85 1.56
N VAL A 147 0.37 -9.02 2.05
CA VAL A 147 1.22 -10.13 1.62
C VAL A 147 0.57 -11.47 1.91
N GLU A 148 0.11 -11.67 3.15
CA GLU A 148 -0.52 -12.94 3.56
C GLU A 148 -1.85 -13.18 2.85
N ILE A 149 -2.69 -12.15 2.71
CA ILE A 149 -3.98 -12.25 2.02
C ILE A 149 -3.77 -12.56 0.54
N LEU A 150 -2.83 -11.88 -0.13
CA LEU A 150 -2.52 -12.16 -1.53
C LEU A 150 -1.95 -13.56 -1.71
N HIS A 151 -1.06 -14.00 -0.82
CA HIS A 151 -0.53 -15.37 -0.83
C HIS A 151 -1.67 -16.38 -0.74
N GLN A 152 -2.54 -16.23 0.27
CA GLN A 152 -3.69 -17.12 0.45
C GLN A 152 -4.60 -17.12 -0.79
N LYS A 153 -4.99 -15.94 -1.29
CA LYS A 153 -5.92 -15.82 -2.41
C LYS A 153 -5.34 -16.32 -3.73
N LEU A 154 -4.06 -16.08 -4.00
CA LEU A 154 -3.41 -16.59 -5.21
C LEU A 154 -3.27 -18.12 -5.15
N THR A 155 -2.90 -18.68 -4.00
CA THR A 155 -2.82 -20.14 -3.81
C THR A 155 -4.20 -20.80 -3.92
N GLU A 156 -5.25 -20.22 -3.33
CA GLU A 156 -6.66 -20.65 -3.51
C GLU A 156 -7.08 -20.62 -4.99
N MET A 157 -6.50 -19.71 -5.78
CA MET A 157 -6.75 -19.57 -7.23
C MET A 157 -5.83 -20.46 -8.09
N GLY A 158 -5.04 -21.35 -7.49
CA GLY A 158 -4.15 -22.29 -8.18
C GLY A 158 -2.82 -21.71 -8.66
N ILE A 159 -2.40 -20.55 -8.14
CA ILE A 159 -1.10 -19.94 -8.47
C ILE A 159 -0.10 -20.28 -7.36
N SER A 160 1.01 -20.95 -7.70
CA SER A 160 2.07 -21.21 -6.73
C SER A 160 2.76 -19.90 -6.32
N ALA A 161 2.61 -19.54 -5.06
CA ALA A 161 3.11 -18.28 -4.51
C ALA A 161 3.93 -18.52 -3.24
N GLY A 162 5.10 -17.89 -3.17
CA GLY A 162 5.86 -17.70 -1.94
C GLY A 162 5.72 -16.27 -1.43
N PHE A 163 6.09 -16.02 -0.18
CA PHE A 163 6.06 -14.65 0.34
C PHE A 163 7.21 -14.29 1.29
N LEU A 164 7.54 -13.00 1.32
CA LEU A 164 8.60 -12.41 2.13
C LEU A 164 8.10 -11.17 2.87
N ILE A 165 8.19 -11.19 4.20
CA ILE A 165 7.87 -10.05 5.04
C ILE A 165 9.14 -9.60 5.75
N GLY A 166 9.49 -8.31 5.60
CA GLY A 166 10.68 -7.73 6.22
C GLY A 166 10.66 -7.78 7.75
N LYS A 167 11.84 -7.90 8.38
CA LYS A 167 12.02 -8.12 9.82
C LYS A 167 11.59 -6.92 10.68
N ALA A 168 10.90 -7.21 11.77
CA ALA A 168 10.98 -6.43 13.01
C ALA A 168 11.20 -7.46 14.13
N GLY A 169 12.46 -7.65 14.56
CA GLY A 169 12.83 -8.53 15.67
C GLY A 169 12.97 -10.04 15.36
N GLU A 170 14.09 -10.61 15.83
CA GLU A 170 14.52 -12.02 15.85
C GLU A 170 15.06 -12.61 14.53
N ALA A 171 16.39 -12.79 14.48
CA ALA A 171 17.15 -12.83 13.24
C ALA A 171 17.53 -14.22 12.69
N GLY A 172 17.55 -15.30 13.48
CA GLY A 172 18.12 -16.59 13.04
C GLY A 172 17.20 -17.47 12.21
N LEU A 173 16.10 -17.96 12.80
CA LEU A 173 15.18 -18.93 12.17
C LEU A 173 14.38 -18.34 11.01
N LYS A 174 14.05 -17.04 11.07
CA LYS A 174 13.31 -16.33 10.02
C LYS A 174 14.16 -16.08 8.76
N GLN A 175 15.48 -15.90 8.90
CA GLN A 175 16.37 -15.73 7.74
C GLN A 175 16.46 -17.01 6.91
N LYS A 176 16.56 -18.18 7.55
CA LYS A 176 16.59 -19.47 6.87
C LYS A 176 15.34 -19.68 6.00
N LYS A 177 14.15 -19.37 6.54
CA LYS A 177 12.87 -19.44 5.79
C LYS A 177 12.83 -18.46 4.60
N GLN A 178 13.37 -17.26 4.76
CA GLN A 178 13.48 -16.29 3.65
C GLN A 178 14.40 -16.82 2.54
N ILE A 179 15.57 -17.34 2.89
CA ILE A 179 16.52 -17.95 1.95
C ILE A 179 15.86 -19.14 1.23
N GLU A 180 15.18 -20.02 1.97
CA GLU A 180 14.46 -21.16 1.38
C GLU A 180 13.37 -20.69 0.42
N THR A 181 12.57 -19.69 0.79
CA THR A 181 11.51 -19.14 -0.07
C THR A 181 12.08 -18.55 -1.35
N VAL A 182 13.18 -17.82 -1.27
CA VAL A 182 13.89 -17.28 -2.43
C VAL A 182 14.45 -18.41 -3.29
N ARG A 183 15.01 -19.47 -2.68
CA ARG A 183 15.50 -20.65 -3.40
C ARG A 183 14.36 -21.32 -4.16
N LYS A 184 13.24 -21.62 -3.50
CA LYS A 184 12.03 -22.19 -4.14
C LYS A 184 11.51 -21.33 -5.30
N PHE A 185 11.52 -20.00 -5.14
CA PHE A 185 11.17 -19.08 -6.23
C PHE A 185 12.20 -19.10 -7.37
N ARG A 186 13.49 -19.19 -7.05
CA ARG A 186 14.57 -19.29 -8.04
C ARG A 186 14.43 -20.57 -8.87
N ASP A 187 14.18 -21.69 -8.20
CA ASP A 187 14.06 -23.04 -8.76
C ASP A 187 12.72 -23.25 -9.50
N GLY A 188 11.80 -22.28 -9.43
CA GLY A 188 10.53 -22.31 -10.17
C GLY A 188 9.39 -23.01 -9.44
N GLU A 189 9.60 -23.48 -8.20
CA GLU A 189 8.52 -24.04 -7.36
C GLU A 189 7.42 -23.00 -7.11
N TYR A 190 7.80 -21.72 -6.95
CA TYR A 190 6.87 -20.61 -6.90
C TYR A 190 6.91 -19.81 -8.21
N LYS A 191 5.75 -19.68 -8.86
CA LYS A 191 5.56 -18.76 -9.99
C LYS A 191 5.58 -17.30 -9.53
N VAL A 192 5.11 -17.04 -8.31
CA VAL A 192 4.96 -15.70 -7.75
C VAL A 192 5.72 -15.57 -6.44
N LEU A 193 6.41 -14.46 -6.25
CA LEU A 193 6.96 -14.06 -4.97
C LEU A 193 6.30 -12.76 -4.52
N ILE A 194 5.69 -12.75 -3.35
CA ILE A 194 4.99 -11.58 -2.80
C ILE A 194 5.82 -11.00 -1.68
N ALA A 195 6.19 -9.73 -1.75
CA ALA A 195 7.09 -9.13 -0.77
C ALA A 195 6.61 -7.77 -0.27
N THR A 196 6.90 -7.46 1.00
CA THR A 196 7.03 -6.06 1.40
C THR A 196 8.38 -5.52 0.93
N ARG A 197 8.51 -4.19 0.81
CA ARG A 197 9.79 -3.56 0.42
C ARG A 197 10.99 -4.01 1.23
N VAL A 198 10.84 -4.10 2.55
CA VAL A 198 11.88 -4.55 3.47
C VAL A 198 12.12 -6.06 3.36
N GLY A 199 11.18 -6.81 2.79
CA GLY A 199 11.26 -8.26 2.63
C GLY A 199 12.25 -8.72 1.56
N GLU A 200 12.60 -7.87 0.60
CA GLU A 200 13.54 -8.18 -0.49
C GLU A 200 14.97 -7.69 -0.20
N GLU A 201 15.14 -6.70 0.66
CA GLU A 201 16.43 -6.04 0.88
C GLU A 201 17.51 -7.05 1.35
N GLY A 202 18.58 -7.16 0.57
CA GLY A 202 19.68 -8.09 0.83
C GLY A 202 19.46 -9.53 0.33
N LEU A 203 18.37 -9.80 -0.41
CA LEU A 203 18.12 -11.08 -1.05
C LEU A 203 18.36 -10.98 -2.56
N ASP A 204 19.21 -11.86 -3.08
CA ASP A 204 19.44 -11.98 -4.53
C ASP A 204 18.24 -12.67 -5.20
N ILE A 205 17.23 -11.88 -5.54
CA ILE A 205 16.10 -12.32 -6.36
C ILE A 205 16.51 -12.17 -7.82
N SER A 206 16.67 -13.29 -8.51
CA SER A 206 17.07 -13.41 -9.91
C SER A 206 16.13 -12.69 -10.89
N GLU A 207 16.45 -12.74 -12.19
CA GLU A 207 15.65 -12.14 -13.25
C GLU A 207 14.19 -12.64 -13.21
N VAL A 208 13.25 -11.69 -13.18
CA VAL A 208 11.81 -11.94 -13.23
C VAL A 208 11.23 -11.31 -14.49
N ASN A 209 10.18 -11.94 -15.04
CA ASN A 209 9.54 -11.48 -16.27
C ASN A 209 8.52 -10.38 -16.00
N LEU A 210 8.02 -10.29 -14.76
CA LEU A 210 7.00 -9.35 -14.35
C LEU A 210 7.27 -8.84 -12.92
N VAL A 211 7.20 -7.53 -12.75
CA VAL A 211 7.13 -6.87 -11.44
C VAL A 211 5.80 -6.14 -11.32
N VAL A 212 5.04 -6.43 -10.27
CA VAL A 212 3.76 -5.77 -9.99
C VAL A 212 3.83 -5.02 -8.66
N PHE A 213 3.49 -3.74 -8.66
CA PHE A 213 3.16 -3.00 -7.45
C PHE A 213 1.66 -3.11 -7.19
N TYR A 214 1.28 -3.85 -6.15
CA TYR A 214 -0.11 -4.03 -5.77
C TYR A 214 -0.72 -2.75 -5.19
N ASP A 215 0.09 -1.97 -4.47
CA ASP A 215 -0.20 -0.62 -4.02
C ASP A 215 0.95 0.31 -4.45
N ASN A 216 0.68 1.61 -4.55
CA ASN A 216 1.73 2.51 -4.98
C ASN A 216 2.80 2.68 -3.90
N VAL A 217 4.05 2.48 -4.30
CA VAL A 217 5.19 2.79 -3.45
C VAL A 217 6.18 3.69 -4.21
N PRO A 218 6.16 5.02 -3.96
CA PRO A 218 6.83 6.04 -4.77
C PRO A 218 8.33 5.84 -5.03
N SER A 219 9.08 5.27 -4.08
CA SER A 219 10.52 5.00 -4.28
C SER A 219 10.85 3.67 -4.97
N SER A 220 9.85 2.84 -5.30
CA SER A 220 10.10 1.52 -5.90
C SER A 220 10.39 1.64 -7.39
N ILE A 221 9.84 2.66 -8.04
CA ILE A 221 10.17 2.99 -9.43
C ILE A 221 11.67 3.30 -9.58
N ARG A 222 12.27 3.98 -8.58
CA ARG A 222 13.72 4.24 -8.53
C ARG A 222 14.55 2.97 -8.29
N TYR A 223 14.03 1.99 -7.55
CA TYR A 223 14.65 0.68 -7.40
C TYR A 223 14.67 -0.09 -8.74
N ILE A 224 13.58 -0.06 -9.52
CA ILE A 224 13.55 -0.71 -10.84
C ILE A 224 14.47 -0.04 -11.87
N GLN A 225 14.62 1.29 -11.87
CA GLN A 225 15.59 1.97 -12.75
C GLN A 225 17.03 1.47 -12.55
N ARG A 226 17.38 0.95 -11.36
CA ARG A 226 18.69 0.33 -11.11
C ARG A 226 18.78 -1.10 -11.65
N LYS A 227 17.67 -1.85 -11.65
CA LYS A 227 17.61 -3.24 -12.15
C LYS A 227 17.44 -3.33 -13.67
N GLY A 228 17.00 -2.25 -14.34
CA GLY A 228 16.95 -2.13 -15.80
C GLY A 228 18.31 -2.19 -16.53
N ARG A 229 19.37 -2.62 -15.86
CA ARG A 229 20.72 -2.88 -16.41
C ARG A 229 21.05 -4.37 -16.52
N THR A 230 20.08 -5.23 -16.86
CA THR A 230 20.30 -6.67 -17.10
C THR A 230 19.84 -7.09 -18.51
N GLY A 231 20.66 -6.77 -19.51
CA GLY A 231 21.34 -7.73 -20.39
C GLY A 231 20.60 -8.76 -21.28
N ARG A 232 19.28 -8.90 -21.35
CA ARG A 232 18.62 -9.82 -22.33
C ARG A 232 17.44 -9.20 -23.08
N LYS A 233 17.19 -9.72 -24.30
CA LYS A 233 16.22 -9.24 -25.31
C LYS A 233 14.74 -9.21 -24.88
N ASP A 234 14.36 -9.90 -23.81
CA ASP A 234 13.01 -9.83 -23.24
C ASP A 234 13.00 -8.91 -22.02
N SER A 235 12.72 -7.62 -22.24
CA SER A 235 12.57 -6.64 -21.16
C SER A 235 11.45 -7.06 -20.20
N GLY A 236 11.79 -7.33 -18.93
CA GLY A 236 10.80 -7.61 -17.90
C GLY A 236 9.75 -6.49 -17.79
N LYS A 237 8.47 -6.86 -17.65
CA LYS A 237 7.36 -5.90 -17.58
C LYS A 237 7.19 -5.37 -16.16
N LEU A 238 6.87 -4.08 -16.04
CA LEU A 238 6.49 -3.46 -14.77
C LEU A 238 5.04 -2.98 -14.84
N ILE A 239 4.26 -3.31 -13.82
CA ILE A 239 2.87 -2.88 -13.71
C ILE A 239 2.63 -2.29 -12.31
N VAL A 240 1.93 -1.16 -12.25
CA VAL A 240 1.40 -0.60 -10.99
C VAL A 240 -0.11 -0.76 -11.02
N LEU A 241 -0.67 -1.44 -10.03
CA LEU A 241 -2.12 -1.53 -9.89
C LEU A 241 -2.65 -0.30 -9.16
N ILE A 242 -3.68 0.31 -9.74
CA ILE A 242 -4.35 1.49 -9.22
C ILE A 242 -5.84 1.17 -9.14
N ALA A 243 -6.42 1.28 -7.94
CA ALA A 243 -7.87 1.29 -7.80
C ALA A 243 -8.40 2.67 -8.21
N LYS A 244 -9.33 2.70 -9.17
CA LYS A 244 -9.95 3.96 -9.64
C LYS A 244 -10.77 4.61 -8.54
N ASP A 245 -10.79 5.93 -8.52
CA ASP A 245 -11.53 6.73 -7.53
C ASP A 245 -11.07 6.48 -6.07
N THR A 246 -9.81 6.11 -5.83
CA THR A 246 -9.27 5.87 -4.47
C THR A 246 -7.96 6.61 -4.19
N ILE A 247 -7.45 6.47 -2.96
CA ILE A 247 -6.14 7.00 -2.57
C ILE A 247 -4.97 6.51 -3.45
N ASP A 248 -5.10 5.37 -4.14
CA ASP A 248 -4.08 4.85 -5.06
C ASP A 248 -3.75 5.88 -6.15
N GLU A 249 -4.75 6.55 -6.73
CA GLU A 249 -4.55 7.59 -7.76
C GLU A 249 -3.79 8.79 -7.20
N THR A 250 -4.16 9.22 -5.99
CA THR A 250 -3.49 10.34 -5.31
C THR A 250 -2.01 10.02 -5.09
N TYR A 251 -1.71 8.82 -4.58
CA TYR A 251 -0.33 8.40 -4.41
C TYR A 251 0.38 8.31 -5.76
N TYR A 252 -0.26 7.75 -6.80
CA TYR A 252 0.31 7.63 -8.13
C TYR A 252 0.77 8.98 -8.67
N TRP A 253 -0.09 10.01 -8.60
CA TRP A 253 0.26 11.35 -9.03
C TRP A 253 1.35 11.99 -8.18
N ILE A 254 1.36 11.77 -6.86
CA ILE A 254 2.46 12.21 -5.99
C ILE A 254 3.78 11.54 -6.40
N GLY A 255 3.75 10.24 -6.66
CA GLY A 255 4.90 9.46 -7.13
C GLY A 255 5.41 9.98 -8.47
N LYS A 256 4.52 10.15 -9.44
CA LYS A 256 4.84 10.70 -10.76
C LYS A 256 5.46 12.09 -10.66
N ARG A 257 4.87 13.00 -9.87
CA ARG A 257 5.43 14.34 -9.63
C ARG A 257 6.82 14.29 -9.00
N LYS A 258 7.04 13.40 -8.02
CA LYS A 258 8.37 13.23 -7.40
C LYS A 258 9.40 12.70 -8.40
N ILE A 259 9.00 11.79 -9.28
CA ILE A 259 9.87 11.28 -10.34
C ILE A 259 10.16 12.37 -11.35
N SER A 260 9.16 13.10 -11.84
CA SER A 260 9.36 14.23 -12.74
C SER A 260 10.21 15.35 -12.12
N ALA A 261 10.08 15.60 -10.82
CA ALA A 261 10.93 16.55 -10.11
C ALA A 261 12.35 16.02 -9.93
N ALA A 262 12.54 14.73 -9.64
CA ALA A 262 13.84 14.09 -9.54
C ALA A 262 14.54 13.95 -10.89
N GLN A 263 13.78 13.73 -11.97
CA GLN A 263 14.24 13.78 -13.35
C GLN A 263 14.57 15.21 -13.72
N GLY A 264 13.72 16.20 -13.44
CA GLY A 264 14.05 17.61 -13.69
C GLY A 264 15.24 18.13 -12.87
N MET A 265 15.46 17.64 -11.65
CA MET A 265 16.70 17.89 -10.89
C MET A 265 17.87 17.11 -11.47
N GLY A 266 17.63 15.85 -11.87
CA GLY A 266 18.51 15.03 -12.69
C GLY A 266 18.96 15.84 -13.89
N ASP A 267 18.09 16.07 -14.87
CA ASP A 267 18.25 16.89 -16.07
C ASP A 267 18.79 18.30 -15.84
N LYS A 268 18.63 18.92 -14.66
CA LYS A 268 19.35 20.17 -14.32
C LYS A 268 20.81 19.89 -13.98
N ILE A 269 21.07 18.90 -13.13
CA ILE A 269 22.39 18.39 -12.79
C ILE A 269 23.06 17.75 -14.02
N SER A 270 22.33 17.05 -14.89
CA SER A 270 22.77 16.53 -16.19
C SER A 270 22.79 17.61 -17.26
N LYS A 271 22.10 18.74 -17.18
CA LYS A 271 22.41 19.89 -18.05
C LYS A 271 23.69 20.60 -17.61
N GLU A 272 23.99 20.57 -16.31
CA GLU A 272 25.28 21.03 -15.76
C GLU A 272 26.42 20.04 -16.01
N LEU A 273 26.14 18.73 -16.14
CA LEU A 273 27.13 17.67 -16.37
C LEU A 273 27.21 17.18 -17.82
N HIS A 274 26.13 17.23 -18.60
CA HIS A 274 26.09 16.87 -20.02
C HIS A 274 26.30 18.08 -20.92
N LEU A 275 27.53 18.59 -20.83
CA LEU A 275 28.36 18.80 -22.02
C LEU A 275 28.62 17.49 -22.82
N GLN A 276 28.07 16.32 -22.44
CA GLN A 276 28.23 15.03 -23.13
C GLN A 276 27.05 14.06 -22.92
N GLU A 277 26.03 14.19 -23.78
CA GLU A 277 25.10 13.15 -24.34
C GLU A 277 24.07 12.35 -23.48
N SER A 278 22.91 12.09 -24.12
CA SER A 278 21.61 11.52 -23.64
C SER A 278 21.31 10.12 -24.23
N PRO A 279 20.26 9.33 -23.80
CA PRO A 279 18.88 9.46 -24.34
C PRO A 279 17.68 8.96 -23.44
N SER A 280 16.46 9.04 -24.02
CA SER A 280 15.06 9.17 -23.49
C SER A 280 14.22 7.92 -23.16
N VAL A 281 13.05 8.09 -22.48
CA VAL A 281 12.00 7.07 -22.17
C VAL A 281 10.57 7.58 -22.51
N LEU A 282 9.67 6.68 -22.98
CA LEU A 282 8.25 6.92 -23.33
C LEU A 282 7.27 6.19 -22.36
N ASP A 283 6.11 6.81 -22.04
CA ASP A 283 5.04 6.31 -21.15
C ASP A 283 3.72 6.00 -21.92
N ALA A 284 3.00 4.93 -21.57
CA ALA A 284 1.61 4.67 -21.99
C ALA A 284 0.70 4.32 -20.80
N TYR A 285 -0.54 4.84 -20.81
CA TYR A 285 -1.56 4.75 -19.74
C TYR A 285 -2.65 3.73 -20.08
N PHE A 286 -3.14 2.97 -19.07
CA PHE A 286 -4.37 2.14 -19.13
C PHE A 286 -5.20 2.30 -17.85
#